data_AF-A0A1H9P3A3-F1
#
_entry.id   AF-A0A1H9P3A3-F1
#
_cell.length_a   1.000
_cell.length_b   1.000
_cell.length_c   1.000
_cell.angle_alpha   90.00
_cell.angle_beta   90.00
_cell.angle_gamma   90.00
#
_symmetry.space_group_name_H-M   'P 1'
#
loop_
_entity.id
_entity.type
_entity.pdbx_description
1 polymer ?
#
loop_
_entity_poly.entity_id
_entity_poly.type
_entity_poly.pdbx_seq_one_letter_code
_entity_poly.pdbx_strand_id
1 'polypeptide(L)'
;MQKQQFLFDTDGKTCKICGRPINNDDDEIYCPLCKEHELFQQVKNFIRENDVNEFEVSSEFDIPLGKVKKWIREGRIEYRDTPTVGKSARMRNLNCELCGKAISFGTLCPQCLKKQNSKGVGIGLPTPQGNSASMHFLDTEDKNK
;
A
#
# COMPACT_ATOMS: atom_id res chain seq x y z
N MET A 1 -36.64 8.06 -22.38
CA MET A 1 -35.44 7.41 -21.80
C MET A 1 -34.35 7.44 -22.85
N GLN A 2 -33.37 8.34 -22.72
CA GLN A 2 -32.27 8.45 -23.67
C GLN A 2 -31.33 7.26 -23.44
N LYS A 3 -31.38 6.30 -24.36
CA LYS A 3 -30.47 5.16 -24.38
C LYS A 3 -29.09 5.74 -24.74
N GLN A 4 -28.24 5.94 -23.73
CA GLN A 4 -26.82 6.25 -23.96
C GLN A 4 -26.24 5.13 -24.82
N GLN A 5 -26.07 5.42 -26.11
CA GLN A 5 -25.27 4.58 -27.00
C GLN A 5 -23.82 4.76 -26.57
N PHE A 6 -23.26 3.73 -25.93
CA PHE A 6 -21.82 3.63 -25.74
C PHE A 6 -21.20 3.58 -27.15
N LEU A 7 -20.50 4.66 -27.52
CA LEU A 7 -20.09 4.95 -28.89
C LEU A 7 -18.78 4.26 -29.31
N PHE A 8 -18.38 3.20 -28.61
CA PHE A 8 -17.16 2.45 -28.93
C PHE A 8 -17.36 0.96 -28.63
N ASP A 9 -18.11 0.28 -29.50
CA ASP A 9 -17.86 -1.14 -29.73
C ASP A 9 -16.56 -1.24 -30.53
N THR A 10 -15.44 -0.94 -29.89
CA THR A 10 -14.13 -1.34 -30.42
C THR A 10 -14.03 -2.83 -30.14
N ASP A 11 -14.22 -3.64 -31.19
CA ASP A 11 -13.79 -5.05 -31.27
C ASP A 11 -12.26 -5.13 -31.19
N GLY A 12 -11.69 -4.55 -30.14
CA GLY A 12 -10.27 -4.46 -29.87
C GLY A 12 -9.93 -5.44 -28.76
N LYS A 13 -8.81 -6.14 -28.92
CA LYS A 13 -8.23 -6.95 -27.85
C LYS A 13 -8.07 -6.07 -26.60
N THR A 14 -8.51 -6.57 -25.46
CA THR A 14 -8.37 -5.89 -24.17
C THR A 14 -7.45 -6.70 -23.26
N CYS A 15 -6.60 -6.03 -22.50
CA CYS A 15 -5.73 -6.69 -21.52
C CYS A 15 -6.56 -7.42 -20.45
N LYS A 16 -6.30 -8.71 -20.21
CA LYS A 16 -7.02 -9.50 -19.18
C LYS A 16 -6.79 -9.04 -17.74
N ILE A 17 -5.69 -8.33 -17.47
CA ILE A 17 -5.32 -7.90 -16.11
C ILE A 17 -5.93 -6.54 -15.78
N CYS A 18 -5.85 -5.58 -16.69
CA CYS A 18 -6.26 -4.18 -16.42
C CYS A 18 -7.43 -3.69 -17.28
N GLY A 19 -7.90 -4.47 -18.24
CA GLY A 19 -9.00 -4.10 -19.15
C GLY A 19 -8.65 -3.01 -20.16
N ARG A 20 -7.41 -2.50 -20.16
CA ARG A 20 -6.99 -1.46 -21.11
C ARG A 20 -6.96 -2.03 -22.54
N PRO A 21 -7.47 -1.31 -23.56
CA PRO A 21 -7.37 -1.75 -24.95
C PRO A 21 -5.89 -1.90 -25.34
N ILE A 22 -5.58 -2.98 -26.04
CA ILE A 22 -4.26 -3.29 -26.59
C ILE A 22 -4.33 -3.29 -28.11
N ASN A 23 -3.19 -3.09 -28.78
CA ASN A 23 -3.14 -3.14 -30.23
C ASN A 23 -3.50 -4.56 -30.70
N ASN A 24 -4.32 -4.65 -31.74
CA ASN A 24 -4.79 -5.93 -32.26
C ASN A 24 -3.69 -6.73 -32.98
N ASP A 25 -2.60 -6.06 -33.38
CA ASP A 25 -1.48 -6.65 -34.11
C ASP A 25 -0.60 -7.54 -33.23
N ASP A 26 -0.63 -7.35 -31.92
CA ASP A 26 0.12 -8.19 -30.98
C ASP A 26 -0.70 -9.46 -30.66
N ASP A 27 -0.08 -10.64 -30.80
CA ASP A 27 -0.65 -11.93 -30.34
C ASP A 27 -0.73 -12.03 -28.81
N GLU A 28 -0.22 -11.02 -28.09
CA GLU A 28 -0.18 -10.98 -26.64
C GLU A 28 -1.51 -10.54 -26.04
N ILE A 29 -1.94 -11.26 -25.00
CA ILE A 29 -3.22 -11.04 -24.30
C ILE A 29 -3.09 -9.96 -23.20
N TYR A 30 -1.86 -9.56 -22.88
CA TYR A 30 -1.54 -8.63 -21.81
C TYR A 30 -0.93 -7.35 -22.38
N CYS A 31 -1.29 -6.21 -21.82
CA CYS A 31 -0.64 -4.96 -22.21
C CYS A 31 0.82 -4.94 -21.74
N PRO A 32 1.70 -4.16 -22.38
CA PRO A 32 3.14 -4.13 -22.06
C PRO A 32 3.40 -3.75 -20.59
N LEU A 33 2.55 -2.92 -20.00
CA LEU A 33 2.63 -2.55 -18.58
C LEU A 33 2.36 -3.73 -17.65
N CYS A 34 1.34 -4.53 -17.95
CA CYS A 34 0.98 -5.69 -17.14
C CYS A 34 2.03 -6.80 -17.28
N LYS A 35 2.58 -6.99 -18.48
CA LYS A 35 3.69 -7.92 -18.73
C LYS A 35 4.94 -7.52 -17.94
N GLU A 36 5.29 -6.24 -17.94
CA GLU A 36 6.40 -5.73 -17.13
C GLU A 36 6.15 -5.90 -15.62
N HIS A 37 4.91 -5.70 -15.18
CA HIS A 37 4.53 -5.91 -13.79
C HIS A 37 4.62 -7.38 -13.36
N GLU A 38 4.21 -8.31 -14.21
CA GLU A 38 4.34 -9.74 -13.97
C GLU A 38 5.82 -10.15 -13.86
N LEU A 39 6.66 -9.70 -14.79
CA LEU A 39 8.11 -9.92 -14.74
C LEU A 39 8.71 -9.36 -13.43
N PHE A 40 8.28 -8.17 -13.03
CA PHE A 40 8.70 -7.57 -11.77
C PHE A 40 8.31 -8.44 -10.56
N GLN A 41 7.10 -9.00 -10.54
CA GLN A 41 6.67 -9.89 -9.46
C GLN A 41 7.50 -11.17 -9.41
N GLN A 42 7.81 -11.78 -10.55
CA GLN A 42 8.68 -12.96 -10.63
C GLN A 42 10.07 -12.68 -10.08
N VAL A 43 10.70 -11.56 -10.51
CA VAL A 43 12.00 -11.12 -10.00
C VAL A 43 11.96 -10.86 -8.50
N LYS A 44 10.91 -10.20 -8.00
CA LYS A 44 10.74 -9.94 -6.57
C LYS A 44 10.61 -11.23 -5.76
N ASN A 45 9.87 -12.21 -6.26
CA ASN A 45 9.72 -13.49 -5.59
C ASN A 45 11.04 -14.27 -5.60
N PHE A 46 11.78 -14.24 -6.71
CA PHE A 46 13.08 -14.87 -6.84
C PHE A 46 14.10 -14.31 -5.84
N ILE A 47 14.18 -12.99 -5.70
CA ILE A 47 15.03 -12.31 -4.69
C ILE A 47 14.56 -12.58 -3.26
N ARG A 48 13.26 -12.84 -3.06
CA ARG A 48 12.74 -13.22 -1.74
C ARG A 48 13.06 -14.67 -1.40
N GLU A 49 13.09 -15.57 -2.35
CA GLU A 49 13.32 -17.01 -2.13
C GLU A 49 14.81 -17.36 -2.10
N ASN A 50 15.62 -16.64 -2.87
CA ASN A 50 17.06 -16.86 -3.01
C ASN A 50 17.84 -15.59 -2.62
N ASP A 51 18.98 -15.74 -1.96
CA ASP A 51 19.89 -14.64 -1.63
C ASP A 51 20.83 -14.38 -2.82
N VAL A 52 20.30 -13.72 -3.85
CA VAL A 52 20.94 -13.54 -5.16
C VAL A 52 21.40 -12.11 -5.40
N ASN A 53 22.52 -11.95 -6.10
CA ASN A 53 23.04 -10.62 -6.43
C ASN A 53 22.33 -10.00 -7.66
N GLU A 54 22.43 -8.68 -7.89
CA GLU A 54 21.77 -8.04 -9.04
C GLU A 54 22.23 -8.61 -10.40
N PHE A 55 23.47 -9.10 -10.46
CA PHE A 55 24.05 -9.73 -11.64
C PHE A 55 23.43 -11.09 -11.97
N GLU A 56 23.12 -11.89 -10.95
CA GLU A 56 22.46 -13.19 -11.12
C GLU A 56 21.03 -12.99 -11.57
N VAL A 57 20.30 -12.06 -10.94
CA VAL A 57 18.95 -11.66 -11.36
C VAL A 57 18.93 -11.15 -12.81
N SER A 58 19.93 -10.37 -13.21
CA SER A 58 20.05 -9.86 -14.57
C SER A 58 20.25 -10.99 -15.59
N SER A 59 21.02 -12.01 -15.22
CA SER A 59 21.33 -13.15 -16.09
C SER A 59 20.18 -14.16 -16.18
N GLU A 60 19.45 -14.38 -15.08
CA GLU A 60 18.33 -15.33 -15.03
C GLU A 60 17.10 -14.82 -15.79
N PHE A 61 16.83 -13.51 -15.71
CA PHE A 61 15.64 -12.90 -16.31
C PHE A 61 15.93 -12.13 -17.60
N ASP A 62 17.17 -12.15 -18.10
CA ASP A 62 17.62 -11.39 -19.29
C ASP A 62 17.23 -9.90 -19.24
N ILE A 63 17.23 -9.31 -18.04
CA ILE A 63 16.90 -7.90 -17.84
C ILE A 63 18.17 -7.07 -17.62
N PRO A 64 18.23 -5.82 -18.11
CA PRO A 64 19.39 -4.97 -17.87
C PRO A 64 19.62 -4.71 -16.38
N LEU A 65 20.87 -4.82 -15.92
CA LEU A 65 21.30 -4.45 -14.55
C LEU A 65 20.77 -3.08 -14.11
N GLY A 66 20.73 -2.10 -15.02
CA GLY A 66 20.20 -0.77 -14.73
C GLY A 66 18.73 -0.77 -14.30
N LYS A 67 17.94 -1.70 -14.82
CA LYS A 67 16.51 -1.87 -14.48
C LYS A 67 16.34 -2.41 -13.06
N VAL A 68 17.11 -3.45 -12.70
CA VAL A 68 17.13 -4.01 -11.34
C VAL A 68 17.58 -2.95 -10.33
N LYS A 69 18.68 -2.24 -10.62
CA LYS A 69 19.18 -1.14 -9.77
C LYS A 69 18.18 0.00 -9.63
N LYS A 70 17.42 0.32 -10.68
CA LYS A 70 16.35 1.33 -10.61
C LYS A 70 15.26 0.90 -9.64
N TRP A 71 14.81 -0.36 -9.70
CA TRP A 71 13.80 -0.88 -8.77
C TRP A 71 14.26 -0.90 -7.31
N ILE A 72 15.54 -1.20 -7.07
CA ILE A 72 16.15 -1.11 -5.73
C ILE A 72 16.19 0.35 -5.26
N ARG A 73 16.64 1.28 -6.11
CA ARG A 73 16.71 2.72 -5.79
C ARG A 73 15.34 3.32 -5.49
N GLU A 74 14.31 2.88 -6.21
CA GLU A 74 12.91 3.28 -6.00
C GLU A 74 12.28 2.63 -4.75
N GLY A 75 12.97 1.71 -4.07
CA GLY A 75 12.46 0.98 -2.92
C GLY A 75 11.37 -0.04 -3.25
N ARG A 76 11.22 -0.41 -4.53
CA ARG A 76 10.24 -1.40 -4.99
C ARG A 76 10.67 -2.84 -4.68
N ILE A 77 11.98 -3.07 -4.59
CA ILE A 77 12.62 -4.33 -4.21
C ILE A 77 13.52 -4.04 -3.02
N GLU A 78 13.41 -4.85 -1.97
CA GLU A 78 14.26 -4.82 -0.79
C GLU A 78 14.87 -6.20 -0.62
N TYR A 79 16.20 -6.24 -0.53
CA TYR A 79 16.91 -7.45 -0.16
C TYR A 79 16.58 -7.79 1.30
N ARG A 80 16.52 -9.09 1.62
CA ARG A 80 16.50 -9.49 3.03
C ARG A 80 17.71 -8.85 3.69
N ASP A 81 17.50 -8.16 4.81
CA ASP A 81 18.56 -7.49 5.56
C ASP A 81 19.66 -8.51 5.89
N THR A 82 20.67 -8.61 5.03
CA THR A 82 21.96 -9.11 5.48
C THR A 82 22.46 -8.03 6.44
N PRO A 83 22.81 -8.35 7.69
CA PRO A 83 23.23 -7.38 8.69
C PRO A 83 24.59 -6.72 8.36
N THR A 84 25.02 -6.78 7.11
CA THR A 84 26.24 -6.20 6.58
C THR A 84 25.94 -4.86 5.93
N VAL A 85 26.34 -3.82 6.67
CA VAL A 85 26.66 -2.48 6.17
C VAL A 85 25.45 -1.60 5.81
N GLY A 86 24.90 -0.94 6.84
CA GLY A 86 24.50 0.47 6.68
C GLY A 86 23.06 0.86 7.01
N LYS A 87 22.14 -0.06 7.33
CA LYS A 87 20.75 0.33 7.64
C LYS A 87 20.12 -0.28 8.90
N SER A 88 20.83 -1.15 9.64
CA SER A 88 20.39 -1.59 10.99
C SER A 88 20.97 -0.76 12.14
N ALA A 89 21.85 0.21 11.86
CA ALA A 89 22.40 1.15 12.86
C ALA A 89 21.41 2.24 13.31
N ARG A 90 20.13 2.16 12.90
CA ARG A 90 19.04 2.99 13.44
C ARG A 90 18.15 2.26 14.46
N MET A 91 18.49 1.04 14.86
CA MET A 91 18.16 0.60 16.23
C MET A 91 19.08 1.32 17.21
N ARG A 92 18.94 2.65 17.26
CA ARG A 92 19.31 3.37 18.48
C ARG A 92 18.34 2.85 19.51
N ASN A 93 18.91 2.20 20.53
CA ASN A 93 18.32 1.96 21.84
C ASN A 93 17.25 3.02 22.13
N LEU A 94 16.00 2.71 21.80
CA LEU A 94 14.89 3.61 22.02
C LEU A 94 14.48 3.32 23.44
N ASN A 95 14.92 4.18 24.35
CA ASN A 95 14.66 4.05 25.77
C ASN A 95 13.64 5.11 26.19
N CYS A 96 12.71 4.73 27.05
CA CYS A 96 11.73 5.64 27.60
C CYS A 96 12.41 6.78 28.37
N GLU A 97 12.11 8.03 28.05
CA GLU A 97 12.73 9.21 28.71
C GLU A 97 12.44 9.28 30.22
N LEU A 98 11.32 8.70 30.69
CA LEU A 98 10.93 8.72 32.10
C LEU A 98 11.49 7.56 32.94
N CYS A 99 11.79 6.40 32.35
CA CYS A 99 12.18 5.21 33.12
C CYS A 99 13.33 4.39 32.52
N GLY A 100 13.86 4.80 31.36
CA GLY A 100 14.97 4.13 30.69
C GLY A 100 14.66 2.77 30.07
N LYS A 101 13.45 2.23 30.21
CA LYS A 101 13.09 0.93 29.59
C LYS A 101 13.16 1.00 28.07
N ALA A 102 13.69 -0.05 27.44
CA ALA A 102 13.63 -0.21 25.99
C ALA A 102 12.16 -0.21 25.53
N ILE A 103 11.88 0.55 24.48
CA ILE A 103 10.57 0.71 23.87
C ILE A 103 10.68 0.41 22.38
N SER A 104 9.62 -0.16 21.82
CA SER A 104 9.55 -0.50 20.39
C SER A 104 9.30 0.71 19.50
N PHE A 105 8.63 1.74 20.04
CA PHE A 105 8.29 2.97 19.33
C PHE A 105 7.91 4.08 20.33
N GLY A 106 8.03 5.35 19.92
CA GLY A 106 7.68 6.54 20.73
C GLY A 106 8.80 7.03 21.65
N THR A 107 8.49 7.99 22.52
CA THR A 107 9.42 8.56 23.53
C THR A 107 9.20 7.98 24.93
N LEU A 108 8.01 7.41 25.18
CA LEU A 108 7.60 6.89 26.48
C LEU A 108 7.06 5.47 26.38
N CYS A 109 7.35 4.66 27.40
CA CYS A 109 6.75 3.33 27.50
C CYS A 109 5.26 3.44 27.85
N PRO A 110 4.45 2.41 27.56
CA PRO A 110 3.00 2.41 27.83
C PRO A 110 2.66 2.74 29.29
N GLN A 111 3.52 2.32 30.22
CA GLN A 111 3.36 2.56 31.66
C GLN A 111 3.58 4.04 32.02
N CYS A 112 4.59 4.68 31.43
CA CYS A 112 4.90 6.10 31.66
C CYS A 112 3.89 7.01 30.95
N LEU A 113 3.46 6.63 29.74
CA LEU A 113 2.43 7.36 29.00
C LEU A 113 1.10 7.39 29.77
N LYS A 114 0.68 6.26 30.36
CA LYS A 114 -0.52 6.20 31.19
C LYS A 114 -0.44 7.11 32.42
N LYS A 115 0.74 7.20 33.06
CA LYS A 115 0.98 8.11 34.20
C LYS A 115 0.97 9.58 33.79
N GLN A 116 1.44 9.90 32.58
CA GLN A 116 1.40 11.26 32.06
C GLN A 116 -0.03 11.68 31.70
N ASN A 117 -0.79 10.81 31.04
CA ASN A 117 -2.18 11.07 30.67
C ASN A 117 -3.11 11.17 31.90
N SER A 118 -2.76 10.56 33.03
CA SER A 118 -3.51 10.74 34.28
C SER A 118 -3.35 12.11 34.94
N LYS A 119 -2.41 12.96 34.50
CA LYS A 119 -2.15 14.29 35.10
C LYS A 119 -2.69 15.48 34.30
N GLY A 120 -3.37 15.26 33.17
CA GLY A 120 -3.81 16.37 32.32
C GLY A 120 -5.07 16.10 31.51
N VAL A 121 -6.12 16.84 31.89
CA VAL A 121 -7.36 17.14 31.14
C VAL A 121 -8.38 16.01 31.06
N GLY A 122 -9.25 15.99 32.08
CA GLY A 122 -10.60 15.47 31.92
C GLY A 122 -11.35 16.30 30.89
N ILE A 123 -11.44 15.79 29.67
CA ILE A 123 -12.54 16.16 28.78
C ILE A 123 -13.77 15.53 29.44
N GLY A 124 -14.59 16.35 30.09
CA GLY A 124 -15.86 15.93 30.63
C GLY A 124 -16.70 15.34 29.50
N LEU A 125 -16.87 14.02 29.50
CA LEU A 125 -17.93 13.39 28.74
C LEU A 125 -19.24 13.85 29.39
N PRO A 126 -20.15 14.53 28.67
CA PRO A 126 -21.52 14.61 29.12
C PRO A 126 -22.11 13.18 29.07
N THR A 127 -22.54 12.69 30.22
CA THR A 127 -23.36 11.50 30.37
C THR A 127 -24.58 11.58 29.45
N PRO A 128 -24.93 10.53 28.68
CA PRO A 128 -26.15 10.53 27.88
C PRO A 128 -27.34 10.35 28.81
N GLN A 129 -28.04 11.44 29.13
CA GLN A 129 -29.43 11.38 29.60
C GLN A 129 -30.32 11.74 28.41
N GLY A 130 -31.27 10.85 28.14
CA GLY A 130 -32.00 10.81 26.88
C GLY A 130 -32.87 12.02 26.59
N ASN A 131 -33.16 12.23 25.31
CA ASN A 131 -34.52 12.14 24.76
C ASN A 131 -34.53 12.37 23.24
N SER A 132 -35.34 11.57 22.57
CA SER A 132 -35.88 11.70 21.21
C SER A 132 -34.93 12.10 20.07
N ALA A 133 -34.37 11.07 19.42
CA ALA A 133 -33.94 11.17 18.04
C ALA A 133 -35.14 11.52 17.13
N SER A 134 -35.12 12.68 16.50
CA SER A 134 -35.94 12.98 15.33
C SER A 134 -35.01 13.45 14.22
N MET A 135 -34.68 12.54 13.29
CA MET A 135 -33.97 12.87 12.06
C MET A 135 -35.03 13.27 11.03
N HIS A 136 -35.02 14.53 10.61
CA HIS A 136 -35.95 15.03 9.61
C HIS A 136 -35.58 14.46 8.23
N PHE A 137 -36.39 13.52 7.73
CA PHE A 137 -36.33 13.11 6.33
C PHE A 137 -36.97 14.22 5.47
N LEU A 138 -36.39 14.54 4.32
CA LEU A 138 -37.02 15.40 3.33
C LEU A 138 -38.15 14.58 2.68
N ASP A 139 -39.39 14.95 2.97
CA ASP A 139 -40.57 14.36 2.35
C ASP A 139 -40.46 14.49 0.82
N THR A 140 -40.49 13.34 0.15
CA THR A 140 -40.78 13.28 -1.28
C THR A 140 -42.29 13.27 -1.40
N GLU A 141 -42.89 14.44 -1.67
CA GLU A 141 -44.30 14.54 -2.02
C GLU A 141 -44.50 13.97 -3.43
N ASP A 142 -44.87 12.69 -3.50
CA ASP A 142 -45.53 12.10 -4.65
C ASP A 142 -46.59 11.12 -4.15
N LYS A 143 -47.87 11.52 -4.20
CA LYS A 143 -48.93 10.77 -4.91
C LYS A 143 -50.35 11.34 -4.70
N ASN A 144 -51.00 11.52 -5.85
CA ASN A 144 -52.37 11.13 -6.16
C ASN A 144 -53.47 12.20 -6.06
N LYS A 145 -53.69 12.90 -7.18
CA LYS A 145 -55.03 13.05 -7.76
C LYS A 145 -54.97 13.12 -9.27
#